data_AF-A0A0G0UQW0-F1
#
_entry.id   AF-A0A0G0UQW0-F1
#
_cell.length_a   1.000
_cell.length_b   1.000
_cell.length_c   1.000
_cell.angle_alpha   90.00
_cell.angle_beta   90.00
_cell.angle_gamma   90.00
#
_symmetry.space_group_name_H-M   'P 1'
#
loop_
_entity.id
_entity.type
_entity.pdbx_description
1 polymer ?
#
loop_
_entity_poly.entity_id
_entity_poly.type
_entity_poly.pdbx_seq_one_letter_code
_entity_poly.pdbx_strand_id
1 'polypeptide(L)'
;MDDQTKKLIEEAQTEDTLKQEFALTLDQRVKRYLELRPHGIIPNSHFAAVSAECHSLYRDGHFYGTISLAQSVSEALVKFLCERNGWKPNKDFEKNLKQLETRGKIPQELVSLFTAIWKSRDDYHHLNPQIEQDRQKLALLAKEKLTDLRKIEQELFAYTANEGKLLPKYPKYWDQKNGTVPIFLRFD
;
A
#
# COMPACT_ATOMS: atom_id res chain seq x y z
N MET A 1 -5.00 45.76 15.01
CA MET A 1 -4.21 44.75 14.27
C MET A 1 -4.93 44.49 12.97
N ASP A 2 -4.29 44.80 11.84
CA ASP A 2 -4.86 44.55 10.51
C ASP A 2 -4.93 43.04 10.22
N ASP A 3 -5.70 42.68 9.19
CA ASP A 3 -5.97 41.28 8.85
C ASP A 3 -4.72 40.56 8.32
N GLN A 4 -3.76 41.28 7.74
CA GLN A 4 -2.49 40.71 7.31
C GLN A 4 -1.65 40.28 8.52
N THR A 5 -1.59 41.11 9.56
CA THR A 5 -0.89 40.81 10.81
C THR A 5 -1.55 39.64 11.54
N LYS A 6 -2.89 39.55 11.55
CA LYS A 6 -3.61 38.39 12.12
C LYS A 6 -3.24 37.09 11.40
N LYS A 7 -3.25 37.10 10.06
CA LYS A 7 -2.91 35.94 9.24
C LYS A 7 -1.48 35.45 9.51
N LEU A 8 -0.51 36.37 9.59
CA LEU A 8 0.88 36.02 9.87
C LEU A 8 1.05 35.38 11.26
N ILE A 9 0.31 35.87 12.26
CA ILE A 9 0.33 35.29 13.62
C ILE A 9 -0.30 33.89 13.59
N GLU A 10 -1.43 33.71 12.91
CA GLU A 10 -2.11 32.41 12.78
C GLU A 10 -1.24 31.38 12.05
N GLU A 11 -0.57 31.78 10.96
CA GLU A 11 0.39 30.93 10.25
C GLU A 11 1.54 30.47 11.16
N ALA A 12 2.15 31.41 11.90
CA ALA A 12 3.25 31.08 12.81
C ALA A 12 2.82 30.16 13.96
N GLN A 13 1.64 30.40 14.55
CA GLN A 13 1.09 29.55 15.61
C GLN A 13 0.75 28.14 15.10
N THR A 14 0.20 28.05 13.89
CA THR A 14 -0.11 26.77 13.24
C THR A 14 1.17 25.99 12.95
N GLU A 15 2.20 26.66 12.41
CA GLU A 15 3.50 26.03 12.13
C GLU A 15 4.15 25.47 13.40
N ASP A 16 4.16 26.24 14.50
CA ASP A 16 4.72 25.80 15.77
C ASP A 16 3.94 24.58 16.33
N THR A 17 2.61 24.62 16.26
CA THR A 17 1.75 23.50 16.68
C THR A 17 2.08 22.22 15.89
N LEU A 18 2.19 22.32 14.56
CA LEU A 18 2.51 21.17 13.71
C LEU A 18 3.93 20.63 13.95
N LYS A 19 4.91 21.50 14.21
CA LYS A 19 6.28 21.09 14.57
C LYS A 19 6.29 20.32 15.88
N GLN A 20 5.56 20.80 16.89
CA GLN A 20 5.45 20.12 18.18
C GLN A 20 4.75 18.76 18.05
N GLU A 21 3.64 18.67 17.30
CA GLU A 21 2.96 17.40 17.03
C GLU A 21 3.89 16.40 16.33
N PHE A 22 4.65 16.85 15.34
CA PHE A 22 5.63 16.01 14.65
C PHE A 22 6.70 15.51 15.63
N ALA A 23 7.30 16.41 16.41
CA ALA A 23 8.34 16.06 17.37
C ALA A 23 7.85 15.04 18.41
N LEU A 24 6.62 15.21 18.93
CA LEU A 24 6.00 14.30 19.90
C LEU A 24 5.71 12.90 19.32
N THR A 25 5.55 12.78 18.00
CA THR A 25 5.23 11.52 17.33
C THR A 25 6.41 10.87 16.62
N LEU A 26 7.57 11.54 16.56
CA LEU A 26 8.74 11.10 15.80
C LEU A 26 9.19 9.68 16.17
N ASP A 27 9.34 9.38 17.46
CA ASP A 27 9.75 8.05 17.93
C ASP A 27 8.80 6.94 17.45
N GLN A 28 7.50 7.20 17.45
CA GLN A 28 6.51 6.24 16.97
C GLN A 28 6.57 6.07 15.45
N ARG A 29 6.80 7.16 14.70
CA ARG A 29 6.98 7.12 13.24
C ARG A 29 8.22 6.30 12.88
N VAL A 30 9.34 6.52 13.56
CA VAL A 30 10.57 5.75 13.37
C VAL A 30 10.35 4.27 13.66
N LYS A 31 9.67 3.93 14.78
CA LYS A 31 9.34 2.53 15.09
C LYS A 31 8.49 1.88 14.00
N ARG A 32 7.40 2.52 13.59
CA ARG A 32 6.52 2.00 12.52
C ARG A 32 7.25 1.84 11.18
N TYR A 33 8.14 2.78 10.86
CA TYR A 33 8.98 2.71 9.66
C TYR A 33 9.91 1.48 9.67
N LEU A 34 10.60 1.24 10.79
CA LEU A 34 11.50 0.09 10.95
C LEU A 34 10.73 -1.24 11.00
N GLU A 35 9.54 -1.24 11.58
CA GLU A 35 8.68 -2.43 11.65
C GLU A 35 8.23 -2.93 10.27
N LEU A 36 7.96 -2.03 9.33
CA LEU A 36 7.35 -2.39 8.05
C LEU A 36 7.88 -1.60 6.86
N ARG A 37 9.11 -1.90 6.47
CA ARG A 37 9.73 -1.36 5.25
C ARG A 37 9.04 -1.89 3.98
N PRO A 38 8.77 -1.04 2.98
CA PRO A 38 8.20 -1.47 1.70
C PRO A 38 9.14 -2.41 0.93
N HIS A 39 8.58 -3.15 -0.03
CA HIS A 39 9.39 -3.77 -1.08
C HIS A 39 9.98 -2.67 -1.96
N GLY A 40 11.31 -2.57 -1.99
CA GLY A 40 12.00 -1.35 -2.44
C GLY A 40 11.84 -1.03 -3.93
N ILE A 41 11.70 -2.06 -4.78
CA ILE A 41 11.52 -1.88 -6.23
C ILE A 41 10.32 -2.68 -6.69
N ILE A 42 9.39 -1.98 -7.34
CA ILE A 42 8.21 -2.58 -7.99
C ILE A 42 8.07 -2.04 -9.42
N PRO A 43 7.23 -2.66 -10.27
CA PRO A 43 6.91 -2.11 -11.59
C PRO A 43 6.31 -0.70 -11.47
N ASN A 44 6.64 0.18 -12.41
CA ASN A 44 6.01 1.50 -12.50
C ASN A 44 4.58 1.39 -13.06
N SER A 45 3.66 0.90 -12.24
CA SER A 45 2.24 0.74 -12.56
C SER A 45 1.39 1.85 -11.92
N HIS A 46 0.11 1.92 -12.31
CA HIS A 46 -0.83 2.92 -11.77
C HIS A 46 -1.05 2.82 -10.25
N PHE A 47 -0.80 1.66 -9.63
CA PHE A 47 -0.92 1.46 -8.18
C PHE A 47 0.39 1.71 -7.42
N ALA A 48 1.51 1.95 -8.12
CA ALA A 48 2.83 1.97 -7.50
C ALA A 48 2.98 3.08 -6.44
N ALA A 49 2.60 4.31 -6.81
CA ALA A 49 2.62 5.47 -5.93
C ALA A 49 1.61 5.32 -4.77
N VAL A 50 0.40 4.84 -5.06
CA VAL A 50 -0.65 4.62 -4.06
C VAL A 50 -0.24 3.58 -3.03
N SER A 51 0.44 2.51 -3.46
CA SER A 51 0.98 1.52 -2.55
C SER A 51 2.12 2.07 -1.66
N ALA A 52 2.98 2.95 -2.19
CA ALA A 52 3.95 3.66 -1.35
C ALA A 52 3.27 4.59 -0.32
N GLU A 53 2.15 5.21 -0.70
CA GLU A 53 1.35 6.03 0.20
C GLU A 53 0.74 5.22 1.36
N CYS A 54 0.37 3.95 1.16
CA CYS A 54 -0.04 3.06 2.26
C CYS A 54 1.00 2.99 3.38
N HIS A 55 2.29 2.89 3.02
CA HIS A 55 3.38 2.86 4.00
C HIS A 55 3.55 4.21 4.71
N SER A 56 3.40 5.32 3.99
CA SER A 56 3.46 6.66 4.58
C SER A 56 2.32 6.88 5.58
N LEU A 57 1.09 6.50 5.23
CA LEU A 57 -0.06 6.59 6.13
C LEU A 57 0.16 5.77 7.41
N TYR A 58 0.68 4.55 7.28
CA TYR A 58 0.97 3.70 8.43
C TYR A 58 2.06 4.32 9.33
N ARG A 59 3.18 4.73 8.72
CA ARG A 59 4.28 5.43 9.40
C ARG A 59 3.75 6.61 10.21
N ASP A 60 2.86 7.40 9.62
CA ASP A 60 2.38 8.65 10.20
C ASP A 60 1.20 8.45 11.18
N GLY A 61 0.66 7.22 11.27
CA GLY A 61 -0.36 6.84 12.25
C GLY A 61 -1.80 7.01 11.75
N HIS A 62 -2.00 7.10 10.44
CA HIS A 62 -3.30 7.21 9.77
C HIS A 62 -3.87 5.81 9.46
N PHE A 63 -4.32 5.11 10.50
CA PHE A 63 -4.63 3.67 10.40
C PHE A 63 -5.87 3.34 9.56
N TYR A 64 -6.97 4.09 9.67
CA TYR A 64 -8.13 3.90 8.79
C TYR A 64 -7.76 4.08 7.32
N GLY A 65 -7.01 5.15 7.02
CA GLY A 65 -6.50 5.40 5.67
C GLY A 65 -5.61 4.27 5.18
N THR A 66 -4.71 3.76 6.02
CA THR A 66 -3.85 2.61 5.69
C THR A 66 -4.68 1.38 5.34
N ILE A 67 -5.70 1.07 6.15
CA ILE A 67 -6.58 -0.10 5.97
C ILE A 67 -7.32 -0.01 4.63
N SER A 68 -8.02 1.10 4.39
CA SER A 68 -8.83 1.29 3.17
C SER A 68 -7.96 1.40 1.91
N LEU A 69 -6.79 2.03 2.01
CA LEU A 69 -5.87 2.16 0.88
C LEU A 69 -5.21 0.83 0.54
N ALA A 70 -4.80 0.03 1.54
CA ALA A 70 -4.28 -1.32 1.31
C ALA A 70 -5.32 -2.23 0.64
N GLN A 71 -6.60 -2.12 1.02
CA GLN A 71 -7.71 -2.81 0.36
C GLN A 71 -7.87 -2.39 -1.10
N SER A 72 -7.78 -1.08 -1.37
CA SER A 72 -7.88 -0.54 -2.72
C SER A 72 -6.71 -0.97 -3.61
N VAL A 73 -5.48 -0.94 -3.09
CA VAL A 73 -4.28 -1.42 -3.80
C VAL A 73 -4.36 -2.92 -4.06
N SER A 74 -4.82 -3.71 -3.08
CA SER A 74 -5.06 -5.15 -3.25
C SER A 74 -6.04 -5.44 -4.40
N GLU A 75 -7.13 -4.68 -4.49
CA GLU A 75 -8.07 -4.78 -5.60
C GLU A 75 -7.43 -4.43 -6.95
N ALA A 76 -6.67 -3.34 -7.01
CA ALA A 76 -5.95 -2.91 -8.20
C ALA A 76 -4.93 -3.97 -8.65
N LEU A 77 -4.20 -4.59 -7.71
CA LEU A 77 -3.27 -5.68 -7.98
C LEU A 77 -3.98 -6.90 -8.58
N VAL A 78 -5.10 -7.33 -8.00
CA VAL A 78 -5.88 -8.46 -8.55
C VAL A 78 -6.35 -8.15 -9.98
N LYS A 79 -6.84 -6.94 -10.25
CA LYS A 79 -7.24 -6.52 -11.60
C LYS A 79 -6.06 -6.50 -12.56
N PHE A 80 -4.92 -5.96 -12.12
CA PHE A 80 -3.68 -5.95 -12.88
C PHE A 80 -3.22 -7.37 -13.24
N LEU A 81 -3.29 -8.31 -12.31
CA LEU A 81 -2.92 -9.71 -12.56
C LEU A 81 -3.83 -10.36 -13.60
N CYS A 82 -5.13 -10.07 -13.56
CA CYS A 82 -6.08 -10.52 -14.59
C CYS A 82 -5.68 -10.01 -15.98
N GLU A 83 -5.42 -8.70 -16.10
CA GLU A 83 -5.05 -8.06 -17.36
C GLU A 83 -3.72 -8.60 -17.90
N ARG A 84 -2.71 -8.75 -17.04
CA ARG A 84 -1.39 -9.31 -17.40
C ARG A 84 -1.44 -10.78 -17.80
N ASN A 85 -2.50 -11.50 -17.44
CA ASN A 85 -2.73 -12.86 -17.91
C ASN A 85 -3.76 -12.93 -19.06
N GLY A 86 -4.14 -11.79 -19.65
CA GLY A 86 -4.82 -11.71 -20.93
C GLY A 86 -6.35 -11.72 -20.86
N TRP A 87 -6.95 -11.36 -19.73
CA TRP A 87 -8.41 -11.23 -19.65
C TRP A 87 -8.87 -9.97 -18.95
N LYS A 88 -10.10 -9.56 -19.29
CA LYS A 88 -10.75 -8.41 -18.68
C LYS A 88 -11.15 -8.73 -17.23
N PRO A 89 -10.77 -7.90 -16.25
CA PRO A 89 -11.18 -8.11 -14.88
C PRO A 89 -12.69 -7.88 -14.68
N ASN A 90 -13.29 -8.65 -13.79
CA ASN A 90 -14.62 -8.42 -13.26
C ASN A 90 -14.63 -7.22 -12.31
N LYS A 91 -15.82 -6.65 -12.08
CA LYS A 91 -16.03 -5.63 -11.03
C LYS A 91 -15.87 -6.21 -9.62
N ASP A 92 -16.10 -7.50 -9.49
CA ASP A 92 -16.09 -8.25 -8.24
C ASP A 92 -14.67 -8.80 -7.96
N PHE A 93 -14.10 -8.39 -6.82
CA PHE A 93 -12.77 -8.78 -6.38
C PHE A 93 -12.64 -10.30 -6.20
N GLU A 94 -13.60 -10.92 -5.50
CA GLU A 94 -13.55 -12.33 -5.15
C GLU A 94 -13.65 -13.22 -6.38
N LYS A 95 -14.47 -12.82 -7.37
CA LYS A 95 -14.53 -13.51 -8.67
C LYS A 95 -13.19 -13.47 -9.40
N ASN A 96 -12.52 -12.32 -9.40
CA ASN A 96 -11.19 -12.21 -10.01
C ASN A 96 -10.16 -13.07 -9.29
N LEU A 97 -10.15 -13.03 -7.95
CA LEU A 97 -9.21 -13.81 -7.15
C LEU A 97 -9.42 -15.32 -7.35
N LYS A 98 -10.67 -15.79 -7.30
CA LYS A 98 -11.03 -17.19 -7.60
C LYS A 98 -10.62 -17.59 -9.02
N GLN A 99 -10.73 -16.70 -9.99
CA GLN A 99 -10.30 -16.98 -11.36
C GLN A 99 -8.77 -17.10 -11.46
N LEU A 100 -8.01 -16.27 -10.76
CA LEU A 100 -6.54 -16.37 -10.71
C LEU A 100 -6.10 -17.68 -10.05
N GLU A 101 -6.76 -18.09 -8.97
CA GLU A 101 -6.53 -19.35 -8.26
C GLU A 101 -6.85 -20.57 -9.13
N THR A 102 -8.09 -20.68 -9.63
CA THR A 102 -8.56 -21.84 -10.42
C THR A 102 -7.77 -22.05 -11.70
N ARG A 103 -7.15 -20.99 -12.24
CA ARG A 103 -6.28 -21.05 -13.43
C ARG A 103 -4.80 -21.18 -13.11
N GLY A 104 -4.43 -21.34 -11.84
CA GLY A 104 -3.06 -21.52 -11.38
C GLY A 104 -2.13 -20.34 -11.71
N LYS A 105 -2.65 -19.11 -11.72
CA LYS A 105 -1.82 -17.90 -12.00
C LYS A 105 -1.13 -17.34 -10.75
N ILE A 106 -1.65 -17.66 -9.58
CA ILE A 106 -1.06 -17.34 -8.29
C ILE A 106 -1.14 -18.58 -7.38
N PRO A 107 -0.18 -18.78 -6.47
CA PRO A 107 -0.25 -19.86 -5.48
C PRO A 107 -1.31 -19.58 -4.42
N GLN A 108 -1.75 -20.63 -3.72
CA GLN A 108 -2.75 -20.55 -2.64
C GLN A 108 -2.38 -19.55 -1.56
N GLU A 109 -1.09 -19.42 -1.26
CA GLU A 109 -0.59 -18.47 -0.26
C GLU A 109 -0.97 -17.02 -0.61
N LEU A 110 -0.81 -16.61 -1.87
CA LEU A 110 -1.22 -15.27 -2.29
C LEU A 110 -2.74 -15.09 -2.20
N VAL A 111 -3.52 -16.13 -2.50
CA VAL A 111 -4.98 -16.09 -2.34
C VAL A 111 -5.37 -15.81 -0.89
N SER A 112 -4.73 -16.49 0.05
CA SER A 112 -4.95 -16.28 1.49
C SER A 112 -4.61 -14.85 1.92
N LEU A 113 -3.47 -14.31 1.45
CA LEU A 113 -3.06 -12.93 1.75
C LEU A 113 -4.04 -11.90 1.16
N PHE A 114 -4.43 -12.06 -0.11
CA PHE A 114 -5.43 -11.18 -0.74
C PHE A 114 -6.77 -11.19 0.00
N THR A 115 -7.22 -12.38 0.42
CA THR A 115 -8.45 -12.56 1.20
C THR A 115 -8.35 -11.89 2.57
N ALA A 116 -7.21 -12.02 3.27
CA ALA A 116 -6.99 -11.38 4.57
C ALA A 116 -7.05 -9.84 4.48
N ILE A 117 -6.47 -9.25 3.43
CA ILE A 117 -6.59 -7.81 3.17
C ILE A 117 -8.04 -7.44 2.88
N TRP A 118 -8.75 -8.22 2.07
CA TRP A 118 -10.14 -7.94 1.66
C TRP A 118 -11.17 -8.09 2.77
N LYS A 119 -10.85 -8.83 3.84
CA LYS A 119 -11.76 -9.01 4.99
C LYS A 119 -12.23 -7.67 5.57
N SER A 120 -13.54 -7.57 5.81
CA SER A 120 -14.24 -6.38 6.34
C SER A 120 -14.08 -5.12 5.50
N ARG A 121 -13.82 -5.26 4.19
CA ARG A 121 -13.67 -4.12 3.27
C ARG A 121 -14.86 -3.16 3.32
N ASP A 122 -16.09 -3.68 3.25
CA ASP A 122 -17.26 -2.79 3.24
C ASP A 122 -17.44 -2.02 4.56
N ASP A 123 -16.98 -2.57 5.69
CA ASP A 123 -17.04 -1.87 6.97
C ASP A 123 -16.15 -0.62 6.95
N TYR A 124 -14.90 -0.76 6.51
CA TYR A 124 -13.93 0.34 6.47
C TYR A 124 -14.15 1.31 5.31
N HIS A 125 -14.71 0.85 4.19
CA HIS A 125 -15.01 1.71 3.04
C HIS A 125 -16.31 2.50 3.21
N HIS A 126 -17.34 1.93 3.84
CA HIS A 126 -18.61 2.60 4.08
C HIS A 126 -18.72 3.23 5.48
N LEU A 127 -17.68 3.06 6.31
CA LEU A 127 -17.63 3.54 7.69
C LEU A 127 -18.82 3.03 8.51
N ASN A 128 -19.06 1.72 8.43
CA ASN A 128 -20.15 1.07 9.17
C ASN A 128 -19.98 1.35 10.68
N PRO A 129 -21.06 1.50 11.46
CA PRO A 129 -20.98 1.92 12.87
C PRO A 129 -20.12 1.01 13.78
N GLN A 130 -19.88 -0.23 13.35
CA GLN A 130 -19.14 -1.25 14.10
C GLN A 130 -17.64 -1.31 13.76
N ILE A 131 -17.10 -0.39 12.95
CA ILE A 131 -15.64 -0.35 12.74
C ILE A 131 -14.91 -0.14 14.06
N GLU A 132 -13.74 -0.77 14.18
CA GLU A 132 -12.91 -0.65 15.37
C GLU A 132 -12.50 0.81 15.60
N GLN A 133 -12.62 1.29 16.84
CA GLN A 133 -12.30 2.67 17.22
C GLN A 133 -11.08 2.75 18.14
N ASP A 134 -10.70 1.64 18.76
CA ASP A 134 -9.48 1.57 19.55
C ASP A 134 -8.25 1.74 18.64
N ARG A 135 -7.48 2.78 18.93
CA ARG A 135 -6.33 3.17 18.11
C ARG A 135 -5.24 2.09 18.07
N GLN A 136 -5.04 1.33 19.15
CA GLN A 136 -4.01 0.28 19.19
C GLN A 136 -4.42 -0.91 18.33
N LYS A 137 -5.68 -1.32 18.41
CA LYS A 137 -6.23 -2.37 17.55
C LYS A 137 -6.25 -1.96 16.08
N LEU A 138 -6.58 -0.71 15.78
CA LEU A 138 -6.46 -0.17 14.42
C LEU A 138 -5.02 -0.18 13.92
N ALA A 139 -4.05 0.18 14.78
CA ALA A 139 -2.64 0.11 14.42
C ALA A 139 -2.20 -1.32 14.09
N LEU A 140 -2.66 -2.31 14.87
CA LEU A 140 -2.38 -3.72 14.62
C LEU A 140 -3.01 -4.18 13.31
N LEU A 141 -4.29 -3.88 13.07
CA LEU A 141 -4.99 -4.26 11.85
C LEU A 141 -4.36 -3.62 10.60
N ALA A 142 -3.99 -2.33 10.68
CA ALA A 142 -3.29 -1.63 9.61
C ALA A 142 -1.95 -2.29 9.30
N LYS A 143 -1.19 -2.66 10.35
CA LYS A 143 0.08 -3.38 10.23
C LYS A 143 -0.10 -4.74 9.56
N GLU A 144 -1.10 -5.52 9.96
CA GLU A 144 -1.39 -6.84 9.41
C GLU A 144 -1.68 -6.74 7.91
N LYS A 145 -2.62 -5.87 7.51
CA LYS A 145 -2.97 -5.68 6.10
C LYS A 145 -1.80 -5.21 5.25
N LEU A 146 -1.00 -4.27 5.77
CA LEU A 146 0.17 -3.76 5.05
C LEU A 146 1.32 -4.79 5.00
N THR A 147 1.43 -5.66 6.01
CA THR A 147 2.36 -6.80 6.01
C THR A 147 1.98 -7.80 4.92
N ASP A 148 0.69 -8.11 4.79
CA ASP A 148 0.20 -9.00 3.75
C ASP A 148 0.37 -8.38 2.36
N LEU A 149 0.10 -7.08 2.20
CA LEU A 149 0.32 -6.35 0.95
C LEU A 149 1.80 -6.42 0.55
N ARG A 150 2.71 -6.17 1.49
CA ARG A 150 4.15 -6.27 1.26
C ARG A 150 4.54 -7.68 0.81
N LYS A 151 4.05 -8.74 1.45
CA LYS A 151 4.35 -10.13 1.04
C LYS A 151 3.88 -10.42 -0.37
N ILE A 152 2.67 -9.95 -0.72
CA ILE A 152 2.14 -10.07 -2.09
C ILE A 152 3.07 -9.38 -3.08
N GLU A 153 3.46 -8.13 -2.82
CA GLU A 153 4.36 -7.37 -3.70
C GLU A 153 5.75 -8.02 -3.81
N GLN A 154 6.30 -8.51 -2.69
CA GLN A 154 7.59 -9.20 -2.66
C GLN A 154 7.59 -10.45 -3.54
N GLU A 155 6.51 -11.23 -3.54
CA GLU A 155 6.42 -12.44 -4.36
C GLU A 155 6.14 -12.11 -5.83
N LEU A 156 5.13 -11.27 -6.11
CA LEU A 156 4.74 -10.91 -7.48
C LEU A 156 5.84 -10.14 -8.22
N PHE A 157 6.55 -9.29 -7.48
CA PHE A 157 7.62 -8.43 -7.98
C PHE A 157 8.98 -8.86 -7.43
N ALA A 158 9.16 -10.16 -7.16
CA ALA A 158 10.47 -10.70 -6.87
C ALA A 158 11.41 -10.46 -8.06
N TYR A 159 12.65 -10.07 -7.77
CA TYR A 159 13.69 -9.86 -8.77
C TYR A 159 15.06 -10.21 -8.18
N THR A 160 16.03 -10.45 -9.05
CA THR A 160 17.46 -10.46 -8.69
C THR A 160 18.18 -9.29 -9.36
N ALA A 161 19.25 -8.82 -8.74
CA ALA A 161 20.12 -7.80 -9.32
C ALA A 161 21.44 -8.47 -9.74
N ASN A 162 21.84 -8.32 -11.00
CA ASN A 162 23.11 -8.84 -11.51
C ASN A 162 23.75 -7.80 -12.44
N GLU A 163 24.98 -7.37 -12.14
CA GLU A 163 25.73 -6.38 -12.95
C GLU A 163 24.91 -5.12 -13.31
N GLY A 164 24.18 -4.57 -12.35
CA GLY A 164 23.33 -3.38 -12.55
C GLY A 164 22.04 -3.64 -13.33
N LYS A 165 21.73 -4.90 -13.70
CA LYS A 165 20.49 -5.30 -14.35
C LYS A 165 19.52 -5.87 -13.32
N LEU A 166 18.25 -5.47 -13.44
CA LEU A 166 17.14 -6.06 -12.70
C LEU A 166 16.57 -7.23 -13.52
N LEU A 167 16.52 -8.41 -12.93
CA LEU A 167 16.00 -9.64 -13.52
C LEU A 167 14.74 -10.08 -12.78
N PRO A 168 13.54 -9.78 -13.30
CA PRO A 168 12.30 -10.20 -12.67
C PRO A 168 12.13 -11.72 -12.61
N LYS A 169 11.66 -12.25 -11.47
CA LYS A 169 11.18 -13.64 -11.35
C LYS A 169 9.99 -13.90 -12.28
N TYR A 170 9.11 -12.90 -12.41
CA TYR A 170 7.91 -12.96 -13.25
C TYR A 170 7.86 -11.83 -14.28
N PRO A 171 8.61 -11.90 -15.40
CA PRO A 171 8.73 -10.79 -16.36
C PRO A 171 7.40 -10.26 -16.90
N LYS A 172 6.35 -11.09 -17.00
CA LYS A 172 5.00 -10.68 -17.44
C LYS A 172 4.36 -9.57 -16.59
N TYR A 173 4.77 -9.42 -15.34
CA TYR A 173 4.25 -8.41 -14.42
C TYR A 173 5.08 -7.12 -14.44
N TRP A 174 6.07 -7.05 -15.33
CA TRP A 174 6.93 -5.91 -15.54
C TRP A 174 6.78 -5.43 -16.99
N ASP A 175 6.75 -4.12 -17.21
CA ASP A 175 6.65 -3.53 -18.56
C ASP A 175 8.00 -3.56 -19.30
N GLN A 176 8.57 -4.75 -19.48
CA GLN A 176 9.85 -4.92 -20.13
C GLN A 176 9.76 -4.58 -21.63
N LYS A 177 10.52 -3.57 -22.06
CA LYS A 177 10.64 -3.16 -23.47
C LYS A 177 12.11 -2.94 -23.81
N ASN A 178 12.57 -3.57 -24.89
CA ASN A 178 13.95 -3.43 -25.40
C ASN A 178 15.03 -3.67 -24.33
N GLY A 179 14.83 -4.64 -23.44
CA GLY A 179 15.78 -4.95 -22.35
C GLY A 179 15.74 -3.97 -21.17
N THR A 180 14.88 -2.96 -21.18
CA THR A 180 14.66 -2.02 -20.08
C THR A 180 13.32 -2.28 -19.40
N VAL A 181 13.21 -1.94 -18.12
CA VAL A 181 11.98 -2.08 -17.32
C VAL A 181 11.75 -0.78 -16.57
N PRO A 182 10.61 -0.09 -16.75
CA PRO A 182 10.28 1.06 -15.93
C PRO A 182 9.93 0.60 -14.52
N ILE A 183 10.61 1.18 -13.54
CA ILE A 183 10.46 0.82 -12.13
C ILE A 183 9.97 2.02 -11.33
N PHE A 184 9.30 1.72 -10.21
CA PHE A 184 9.02 2.70 -9.17
C PHE A 184 9.93 2.36 -7.98
N LEU A 185 10.79 3.32 -7.63
CA LEU A 185 11.71 3.20 -6.51
C LEU A 185 11.05 3.74 -5.26
N ARG A 186 10.94 2.89 -4.24
CA ARG A 186 10.49 3.28 -2.90
C ARG A 186 11.74 3.45 -2.04
N PHE A 187 12.41 4.58 -2.22
CA PHE A 187 13.40 5.03 -1.26
C PHE A 187 12.67 5.80 -0.17
N ASP A 188 12.75 5.27 1.04
CA ASP A 188 12.52 6.02 2.26
C ASP A 188 13.85 6.06 3.02
#